data_AF-A0A3M8B4V9-F1
#
_entry.id   AF-A0A3M8B4V9-F1
#
_cell.length_a   1.000
_cell.length_b   1.000
_cell.length_c   1.000
_cell.angle_alpha   90.00
_cell.angle_beta   90.00
_cell.angle_gamma   90.00
#
_symmetry.space_group_name_H-M   'P 1'
#
loop_
_entity.id
_entity.type
_entity.pdbx_description
1 polymer ?
#
loop_
_entity_poly.entity_id
_entity_poly.type
_entity_poly.pdbx_seq_one_letter_code
_entity_poly.pdbx_strand_id
1 'polypeptide(L)'
;MKTKRLLFRLFLLIAIAAVVEWFVYSKDDAQTNVAVEQAEAHQEAPTLKVTYLLEQDDLQLKLAVTNFQFSLENMGKENKHGEGHVHLYLDGKKIAKVFEPTYVVKDIPSGKHEITVELAHNNHESYGVSERFSIEVNP
;
A
#
# COMPACT_ATOMS: atom_id res chain seq x y z
N MET A 1 66.99 -34.39 -0.26
CA MET A 1 66.45 -33.32 -1.15
C MET A 1 64.92 -33.39 -1.39
N LYS A 2 64.14 -34.26 -0.71
CA LYS A 2 62.67 -34.38 -0.90
C LYS A 2 61.82 -33.62 0.13
N THR A 3 62.30 -33.44 1.37
CA THR A 3 61.58 -32.73 2.45
C THR A 3 61.46 -31.21 2.23
N LYS A 4 62.47 -30.56 1.61
CA LYS A 4 62.40 -29.14 1.24
C LYS A 4 61.35 -28.86 0.14
N ARG A 5 61.08 -29.83 -0.73
CA ARG A 5 60.03 -29.74 -1.77
C ARG A 5 58.61 -29.97 -1.21
N LEU A 6 58.48 -30.72 -0.13
CA LEU A 6 57.20 -30.96 0.54
C LEU A 6 56.77 -29.75 1.37
N LEU A 7 57.71 -29.14 2.11
CA LEU A 7 57.47 -27.90 2.85
C LEU A 7 57.13 -26.73 1.91
N PHE A 8 57.84 -26.61 0.78
CA PHE A 8 57.54 -25.57 -0.20
C PHE A 8 56.15 -25.74 -0.86
N ARG A 9 55.67 -26.98 -1.05
CA ARG A 9 54.32 -27.26 -1.56
C ARG A 9 53.23 -27.03 -0.51
N LEU A 10 53.52 -27.29 0.76
CA LEU A 10 52.60 -27.01 1.86
C LEU A 10 52.43 -25.50 2.07
N PHE A 11 53.52 -24.72 2.01
CA PHE A 11 53.46 -23.25 2.05
C PHE A 11 52.78 -22.66 0.81
N LEU A 12 52.97 -23.25 -0.37
CA LEU A 12 52.29 -22.81 -1.61
C LEU A 12 50.76 -23.03 -1.52
N LEU A 13 50.29 -24.14 -0.95
CA LEU A 13 48.86 -24.41 -0.80
C LEU A 13 48.19 -23.52 0.27
N ILE A 14 48.89 -23.22 1.37
CA ILE A 14 48.41 -22.27 2.39
C ILE A 14 48.34 -20.85 1.82
N ALA A 15 49.33 -20.44 1.02
CA ALA A 15 49.32 -19.14 0.35
C ALA A 15 48.18 -19.01 -0.66
N ILE A 16 47.86 -20.08 -1.41
CA ILE A 16 46.73 -20.07 -2.36
C ILE A 16 45.39 -20.00 -1.60
N ALA A 17 45.22 -20.75 -0.51
CA ALA A 17 44.00 -20.68 0.31
C ALA A 17 43.80 -19.29 0.95
N ALA A 18 44.86 -18.67 1.47
CA ALA A 18 44.80 -17.31 2.01
C ALA A 18 44.51 -16.26 0.93
N VAL A 19 44.98 -16.46 -0.30
CA VAL A 19 44.66 -15.58 -1.44
C VAL A 19 43.21 -15.76 -1.88
N VAL A 20 42.66 -16.99 -1.85
CA VAL A 20 41.25 -17.24 -2.16
C VAL A 20 40.34 -16.69 -1.07
N GLU A 21 40.65 -16.86 0.21
CA GLU A 21 39.90 -16.23 1.30
C GLU A 21 40.02 -14.70 1.25
N TRP A 22 41.21 -14.14 0.99
CA TRP A 22 41.36 -12.70 0.73
C TRP A 22 40.52 -12.25 -0.46
N PHE A 23 40.45 -13.02 -1.55
CA PHE A 23 39.66 -12.63 -2.73
C PHE A 23 38.15 -12.79 -2.52
N VAL A 24 37.72 -13.75 -1.69
CA VAL A 24 36.32 -13.97 -1.31
C VAL A 24 35.86 -12.96 -0.26
N TYR A 25 36.73 -12.49 0.64
CA TYR A 25 36.42 -11.52 1.69
C TYR A 25 36.76 -10.05 1.33
N SER A 26 37.70 -9.79 0.42
CA SER A 26 38.04 -8.43 -0.06
C SER A 26 37.16 -7.96 -1.21
N LYS A 27 35.95 -8.51 -1.34
CA LYS A 27 34.98 -8.10 -2.34
C LYS A 27 33.69 -7.60 -1.70
N ASP A 28 33.81 -6.68 -0.73
CA ASP A 28 32.65 -5.98 -0.17
C ASP A 28 32.93 -4.52 0.28
N ASP A 29 33.96 -3.87 -0.25
CA ASP A 29 34.17 -2.43 -0.06
C ASP A 29 34.26 -1.69 -1.39
N ALA A 30 33.24 -1.86 -2.22
CA ALA A 30 32.89 -0.86 -3.22
C ALA A 30 31.69 -0.08 -2.68
N GLN A 31 31.93 0.79 -1.70
CA GLN A 31 31.14 2.01 -1.55
C GLN A 31 31.39 2.89 -2.77
N THR A 32 30.80 2.52 -3.91
CA THR A 32 30.33 3.54 -4.81
C THR A 32 29.18 4.21 -4.06
N ASN A 33 29.45 5.40 -3.53
CA ASN A 33 28.41 6.40 -3.33
C ASN A 33 27.82 6.75 -4.72
N VAL A 34 27.15 5.78 -5.34
CA VAL A 34 26.00 6.12 -6.16
C VAL A 34 25.01 6.57 -5.10
N ALA A 35 24.92 7.87 -4.91
CA ALA A 35 23.64 8.42 -4.53
C ALA A 35 22.69 7.86 -5.58
N VAL A 36 22.03 6.75 -5.24
CA VAL A 36 20.72 6.47 -5.79
C VAL A 36 19.96 7.66 -5.24
N GLU A 37 19.97 8.74 -6.03
CA GLU A 37 18.90 9.69 -6.03
C GLU A 37 17.71 8.84 -6.41
N GLN A 38 17.18 8.18 -5.37
CA GLN A 38 15.89 7.58 -5.35
C GLN A 38 15.06 8.79 -5.71
N ALA A 39 14.69 8.86 -6.99
CA ALA A 39 13.58 9.67 -7.37
C ALA A 39 12.46 9.12 -6.50
N GLU A 40 12.29 9.72 -5.32
CA GLU A 40 11.01 9.78 -4.65
C GLU A 40 10.13 10.44 -5.70
N ALA A 41 9.57 9.59 -6.58
CA ALA A 41 8.40 9.96 -7.32
C ALA A 41 7.47 10.44 -6.22
N HIS A 42 7.29 11.75 -6.11
CA HIS A 42 6.32 12.32 -5.21
C HIS A 42 5.00 11.68 -5.61
N GLN A 43 4.62 10.62 -4.91
CA GLN A 43 3.42 9.89 -5.25
C GLN A 43 2.30 10.79 -4.76
N GLU A 44 1.58 11.38 -5.71
CA GLU A 44 0.53 12.33 -5.38
C GLU A 44 -0.48 11.68 -4.42
N ALA A 45 -0.93 12.47 -3.45
CA ALA A 45 -1.89 11.99 -2.47
C ALA A 45 -3.22 11.60 -3.16
N PRO A 46 -3.86 10.50 -2.74
CA PRO A 46 -5.22 10.17 -3.15
C PRO A 46 -6.18 11.31 -2.83
N THR A 47 -7.17 11.53 -3.69
CA THR A 47 -8.30 12.42 -3.39
C THR A 47 -9.62 11.67 -3.54
N LEU A 48 -10.63 12.15 -2.83
CA LEU A 48 -11.99 11.66 -2.90
C LEU A 48 -12.93 12.86 -3.04
N LYS A 49 -13.84 12.77 -4.01
CA LYS A 49 -15.02 13.60 -4.10
C LYS A 49 -16.27 12.73 -4.14
N VAL A 50 -17.25 13.00 -3.29
CA VAL A 50 -18.52 12.27 -3.24
C VAL A 50 -19.64 13.15 -3.79
N THR A 51 -20.43 12.56 -4.68
CA THR A 51 -21.74 13.11 -5.05
C THR A 51 -22.79 12.06 -4.79
N TYR A 52 -24.00 12.48 -4.43
CA TYR A 52 -25.05 11.57 -4.04
C TYR A 52 -26.43 12.02 -4.53
N LEU A 53 -27.34 11.05 -4.63
CA LEU A 53 -28.75 11.26 -4.92
C LEU A 53 -29.55 10.36 -3.98
N LEU A 54 -30.46 10.95 -3.21
CA LEU A 54 -31.39 10.22 -2.36
C LEU A 54 -32.72 10.10 -3.11
N GLU A 55 -33.15 8.87 -3.41
CA GLU A 55 -34.44 8.55 -4.01
C GLU A 55 -35.24 7.70 -3.02
N GLN A 56 -36.30 8.27 -2.46
CA GLN A 56 -37.06 7.64 -1.37
C GLN A 56 -36.14 7.34 -0.18
N ASP A 57 -35.82 6.08 0.06
CA ASP A 57 -34.95 5.53 1.09
C ASP A 57 -33.64 4.92 0.54
N ASP A 58 -33.41 5.02 -0.78
CA ASP A 58 -32.19 4.55 -1.44
C ASP A 58 -31.21 5.72 -1.70
N LEU A 59 -30.00 5.63 -1.14
CA LEU A 59 -28.91 6.58 -1.36
C LEU A 59 -27.94 6.07 -2.42
N GLN A 60 -27.96 6.70 -3.58
CA GLN A 60 -26.99 6.46 -4.65
C GLN A 60 -25.75 7.32 -4.44
N LEU A 61 -24.57 6.70 -4.45
CA LEU A 61 -23.27 7.34 -4.29
C LEU A 61 -22.47 7.24 -5.58
N LYS A 62 -21.78 8.33 -5.93
CA LYS A 62 -20.73 8.39 -6.95
C LYS A 62 -19.45 8.92 -6.36
N LEU A 63 -18.39 8.15 -6.49
CA LEU A 63 -17.08 8.34 -5.87
C LEU A 63 -16.08 8.71 -6.97
N ALA A 64 -15.76 9.99 -7.07
CA ALA A 64 -14.71 10.47 -7.96
C ALA A 64 -13.39 10.48 -7.19
N VAL A 65 -12.41 9.71 -7.65
CA VAL A 65 -11.11 9.59 -6.99
C VAL A 65 -9.99 9.98 -7.96
N THR A 66 -8.90 10.52 -7.43
CA THR A 66 -7.65 10.71 -8.18
C THR A 66 -6.50 10.07 -7.42
N ASN A 67 -5.47 9.62 -8.14
CA ASN A 67 -4.31 8.94 -7.56
C ASN A 67 -4.70 7.73 -6.67
N PHE A 68 -5.83 7.10 -7.01
CA PHE A 68 -6.40 5.97 -6.29
C PHE A 68 -7.04 4.99 -7.27
N GLN A 69 -6.80 3.70 -7.05
CA GLN A 69 -7.35 2.59 -7.79
C GLN A 69 -8.03 1.64 -6.80
N PHE A 70 -9.30 1.33 -7.06
CA PHE A 70 -10.01 0.29 -6.32
C PHE A 70 -9.37 -1.08 -6.61
N SER A 71 -9.14 -1.87 -5.57
CA SER A 71 -8.54 -3.20 -5.67
C SER A 71 -9.23 -4.17 -4.71
N LEU A 72 -10.11 -5.01 -5.27
CA LEU A 72 -10.72 -6.11 -4.52
C LEU A 72 -9.72 -7.27 -4.36
N GLU A 73 -8.93 -7.50 -5.40
CA GLU A 73 -7.97 -8.59 -5.50
C GLU A 73 -6.82 -8.47 -4.49
N ASN A 74 -6.51 -7.27 -3.99
CA ASN A 74 -5.48 -7.05 -2.98
C ASN A 74 -6.01 -6.72 -1.59
N MET A 75 -7.33 -6.79 -1.36
CA MET A 75 -7.91 -6.63 -0.03
C MET A 75 -7.28 -7.61 0.98
N GLY A 76 -6.82 -7.09 2.11
CA GLY A 76 -6.17 -7.83 3.19
C GLY A 76 -4.70 -8.18 2.95
N LYS A 77 -4.10 -7.70 1.85
CA LYS A 77 -2.67 -7.89 1.53
C LYS A 77 -1.86 -6.63 1.88
N GLU A 78 -0.58 -6.68 1.56
CA GLU A 78 0.35 -5.54 1.68
C GLU A 78 -0.17 -4.29 0.99
N ASN A 79 0.12 -3.14 1.58
CA ASN A 79 -0.29 -1.85 1.06
C ASN A 79 0.50 -1.48 -0.19
N LYS A 80 -0.20 -0.93 -1.17
CA LYS A 80 0.38 -0.25 -2.33
C LYS A 80 -0.20 1.16 -2.37
N HIS A 81 0.67 2.15 -2.59
CA HIS A 81 0.24 3.55 -2.63
C HIS A 81 -0.83 3.75 -3.71
N GLY A 82 -1.89 4.49 -3.35
CA GLY A 82 -3.00 4.74 -4.25
C GLY A 82 -3.83 3.51 -4.58
N GLU A 83 -3.78 2.45 -3.76
CA GLU A 83 -4.57 1.24 -3.96
C GLU A 83 -5.38 0.91 -2.69
N GLY A 84 -6.60 0.42 -2.88
CA GLY A 84 -7.41 -0.11 -1.78
C GLY A 84 -8.90 -0.08 -2.07
N HIS A 85 -9.69 0.33 -1.08
CA HIS A 85 -11.15 0.37 -1.18
C HIS A 85 -11.76 1.42 -0.26
N VAL A 86 -13.06 1.62 -0.35
CA VAL A 86 -13.79 2.58 0.47
C VAL A 86 -14.44 1.89 1.66
N HIS A 87 -14.36 2.50 2.84
CA HIS A 87 -15.21 2.16 3.99
C HIS A 87 -16.38 3.13 4.03
N LEU A 88 -17.60 2.57 4.04
CA LEU A 88 -18.83 3.35 4.10
C LEU A 88 -19.49 3.16 5.46
N TYR A 89 -19.85 4.28 6.09
CA TYR A 89 -20.48 4.31 7.40
C TYR A 89 -21.83 5.03 7.33
N LEU A 90 -22.81 4.52 8.09
CA LEU A 90 -24.09 5.12 8.38
C LEU A 90 -24.18 5.30 9.90
N ASP A 91 -24.31 6.54 10.36
CA ASP A 91 -24.36 6.91 11.78
C ASP A 91 -23.19 6.33 12.59
N GLY A 92 -21.99 6.43 12.03
CA GLY A 92 -20.75 5.91 12.63
C GLY A 92 -20.59 4.39 12.58
N LYS A 93 -21.61 3.64 12.14
CA LYS A 93 -21.51 2.19 11.94
C LYS A 93 -21.06 1.88 10.52
N LYS A 94 -19.98 1.11 10.37
CA LYS A 94 -19.54 0.60 9.07
C LYS A 94 -20.58 -0.33 8.48
N ILE A 95 -21.10 0.00 7.30
CA ILE A 95 -22.14 -0.76 6.60
C ILE A 95 -21.62 -1.47 5.35
N ALA A 96 -20.56 -0.95 4.71
CA ALA A 96 -20.04 -1.55 3.49
C ALA A 96 -18.54 -1.31 3.29
N LYS A 97 -17.96 -2.17 2.44
CA LYS A 97 -16.69 -1.95 1.74
C LYS A 97 -17.00 -1.82 0.26
N VAL A 98 -16.57 -0.72 -0.37
CA VAL A 98 -16.91 -0.41 -1.76
C VAL A 98 -15.64 -0.46 -2.62
N PHE A 99 -15.69 -1.22 -3.71
CA PHE A 99 -14.56 -1.47 -4.62
C PHE A 99 -14.84 -0.92 -6.03
N GLU A 100 -15.84 -0.04 -6.16
CA GLU A 100 -16.28 0.51 -7.43
C GLU A 100 -16.58 2.01 -7.27
N PRO A 101 -16.60 2.78 -8.37
CA PRO A 101 -16.89 4.22 -8.33
C PRO A 101 -18.34 4.55 -7.96
N THR A 102 -19.24 3.58 -7.88
CA THR A 102 -20.66 3.78 -7.54
C THR A 102 -21.14 2.76 -6.54
N TYR A 103 -22.06 3.16 -5.67
CA TYR A 103 -22.67 2.27 -4.69
C TYR A 103 -24.08 2.74 -4.31
N VAL A 104 -24.97 1.81 -3.97
CA VAL A 104 -26.32 2.14 -3.48
C VAL A 104 -26.49 1.59 -2.08
N VAL A 105 -26.78 2.47 -1.13
CA VAL A 105 -27.26 2.08 0.20
C VAL A 105 -28.77 2.02 0.14
N LYS A 106 -29.33 0.85 0.40
CA LYS A 106 -30.78 0.63 0.32
C LYS A 106 -31.46 0.70 1.66
N ASP A 107 -32.76 1.00 1.62
CA ASP A 107 -33.67 0.89 2.76
C ASP A 107 -33.17 1.67 4.00
N ILE A 108 -32.65 2.88 3.79
CA ILE A 108 -32.21 3.73 4.91
C ILE A 108 -33.45 4.11 5.74
N PRO A 109 -33.44 3.91 7.07
CA PRO A 109 -34.56 4.28 7.92
C PRO A 109 -34.98 5.75 7.76
N SER A 110 -36.24 6.07 8.05
CA SER A 110 -36.67 7.46 8.07
C SER A 110 -35.99 8.23 9.20
N GLY A 111 -35.65 9.49 8.93
CA GLY A 111 -34.94 10.37 9.87
C GLY A 111 -33.65 10.95 9.30
N LYS A 112 -32.88 11.58 10.20
CA LYS A 112 -31.60 12.20 9.87
C LYS A 112 -30.48 11.19 10.07
N HIS A 113 -29.62 11.10 9.06
CA HIS A 113 -28.50 10.18 9.05
C HIS A 113 -27.21 10.89 8.67
N GLU A 114 -26.10 10.46 9.26
CA GLU A 114 -24.75 10.86 8.84
C GLU A 114 -24.14 9.76 7.97
N ILE A 115 -23.64 10.15 6.81
CA ILE A 115 -22.87 9.29 5.92
C ILE A 115 -21.40 9.70 6.02
N THR A 116 -20.53 8.71 6.21
CA THR A 116 -19.08 8.90 6.06
C THR A 116 -18.54 7.95 4.99
N VAL A 117 -17.79 8.49 4.04
CA VAL A 117 -17.11 7.75 2.98
C VAL A 117 -15.61 7.97 3.14
N GLU A 118 -14.84 6.91 3.36
CA GLU A 118 -13.42 6.99 3.67
C GLU A 118 -12.61 6.10 2.72
N LEU A 119 -11.51 6.61 2.16
CA LEU A 119 -10.54 5.79 1.46
C LEU A 119 -9.72 4.98 2.46
N ALA A 120 -9.58 3.69 2.20
CA ALA A 120 -8.78 2.78 3.00
C ALA A 120 -7.77 2.03 2.13
N HIS A 121 -6.62 1.74 2.73
CA HIS A 121 -5.58 0.89 2.16
C HIS A 121 -6.05 -0.57 2.04
N ASN A 122 -5.28 -1.37 1.29
CA ASN A 122 -5.48 -2.81 1.14
C ASN A 122 -5.66 -3.52 2.49
N ASN A 123 -4.88 -3.15 3.51
CA ASN A 123 -4.92 -3.73 4.85
C ASN A 123 -6.03 -3.15 5.77
N HIS A 124 -6.94 -2.31 5.24
CA HIS A 124 -8.00 -1.60 5.96
C HIS A 124 -7.57 -0.37 6.79
N GLU A 125 -6.31 0.03 6.80
CA GLU A 125 -5.90 1.30 7.41
C GLU A 125 -6.49 2.48 6.64
N SER A 126 -6.72 3.60 7.32
CA SER A 126 -7.26 4.80 6.69
C SER A 126 -6.18 5.53 5.89
N TYR A 127 -6.54 6.05 4.72
CA TYR A 127 -5.71 7.03 3.99
C TYR A 127 -5.78 8.44 4.60
N GLY A 128 -6.63 8.67 5.60
CA GLY A 128 -6.92 10.01 6.13
C GLY A 128 -7.75 10.88 5.18
N VAL A 129 -8.27 10.31 4.09
CA VAL A 129 -9.08 10.99 3.08
C VAL A 129 -10.53 10.52 3.19
N SER A 130 -11.43 11.44 3.54
CA SER A 130 -12.84 11.12 3.75
C SER A 130 -13.77 12.29 3.43
N GLU A 131 -15.01 11.99 3.07
CA GLU A 131 -16.11 12.94 3.06
C GLU A 131 -17.20 12.53 4.07
N ARG A 132 -17.82 13.53 4.69
CA ARG A 132 -18.92 13.37 5.64
C ARG A 132 -20.04 14.34 5.29
N PHE A 133 -21.27 13.84 5.24
CA PHE A 133 -22.45 14.66 4.97
C PHE A 133 -23.68 14.08 5.66
N SER A 134 -24.72 14.90 5.83
CA SER A 134 -26.00 14.48 6.39
C SER A 134 -27.06 14.35 5.30
N ILE A 135 -27.93 13.37 5.46
CA ILE A 135 -29.15 13.19 4.68
C ILE A 135 -30.36 13.16 5.60
N GLU A 136 -31.53 13.43 5.04
CA GLU A 136 -32.82 13.30 5.73
C GLU A 136 -33.75 12.45 4.85
N VAL A 137 -34.11 11.28 5.36
CA VAL A 137 -35.03 10.34 4.72
C VAL A 137 -36.43 10.62 5.24
N ASN A 138 -37.34 10.97 4.34
CA ASN A 138 -38.71 11.24 4.69
C ASN A 138 -39.50 9.93 4.89
N PRO A 139 -40.46 9.89 5.83
CA PRO A 139 -41.36 8.76 6.01
C PRO A 139 -42.35 8.58 4.85
#